data_AF-A0A3B8M4A3-F1
#
_entry.id   AF-A0A3B8M4A3-F1
#
_cell.length_a   1.000
_cell.length_b   1.000
_cell.length_c   1.000
_cell.angle_alpha   90.00
_cell.angle_beta   90.00
_cell.angle_gamma   90.00
#
_symmetry.space_group_name_H-M   'P 1'
#
loop_
_entity.id
_entity.type
_entity.pdbx_description
1 polymer ?
#
loop_
_entity_poly.entity_id
_entity_poly.type
_entity_poly.pdbx_seq_one_letter_code
_entity_poly.pdbx_strand_id
1 'polypeptide(L)'
;MTVVVTLLVCGAAFGLYSSLSGSSNQLPPEEQAFVNQFVSTGAVSDFGGLGEVGFSSSDARCVGNNFVDRVGLAALNDRDDGWMMAEELPPELALPFFESMSDCVDLKELAALGMAEGAEVDVALFDCALDDLSEGELVELLAAPMDELEIENGATARLLLPILGNIFDCAAQLPDFDLGELMELDW
;
A
#
# COMPACT_ATOMS: atom_id res chain seq x y z
N MET A 1 -13.13 -12.99 -4.00
CA MET A 1 -12.07 -12.00 -4.34
C MET A 1 -12.02 -10.87 -3.35
N THR A 2 -13.06 -10.73 -2.54
CA THR A 2 -13.19 -9.72 -1.51
C THR A 2 -12.05 -9.78 -0.50
N VAL A 3 -11.52 -10.97 -0.18
CA VAL A 3 -10.43 -11.11 0.79
C VAL A 3 -9.14 -10.46 0.30
N VAL A 4 -8.51 -10.85 -0.82
CA VAL A 4 -7.23 -10.22 -1.28
C VAL A 4 -7.30 -8.69 -1.31
N VAL A 5 -8.45 -8.14 -1.67
CA VAL A 5 -8.67 -6.71 -1.72
C VAL A 5 -8.99 -6.08 -0.35
N THR A 6 -9.64 -6.81 0.57
CA THR A 6 -9.84 -6.41 1.98
C THR A 6 -8.56 -6.58 2.82
N LEU A 7 -7.73 -7.56 2.48
CA LEU A 7 -6.43 -7.86 3.09
C LEU A 7 -5.44 -6.70 2.90
N LEU A 8 -5.47 -6.08 1.71
CA LEU A 8 -4.71 -4.86 1.42
C LEU A 8 -5.16 -3.63 2.25
N VAL A 9 -6.32 -3.68 2.89
CA VAL A 9 -7.00 -2.51 3.48
C VAL A 9 -7.13 -2.59 5.02
N CYS A 10 -6.90 -3.75 5.67
CA CYS A 10 -7.32 -3.98 7.07
C CYS A 10 -6.21 -4.27 8.11
N GLY A 11 -4.93 -4.14 7.78
CA GLY A 11 -3.84 -4.38 8.76
C GLY A 11 -3.64 -3.20 9.72
N ALA A 12 -4.17 -3.28 10.95
CA ALA A 12 -3.94 -2.32 12.04
C ALA A 12 -4.21 -2.96 13.42
N ALA A 13 -3.21 -3.56 14.06
CA ALA A 13 -3.13 -3.80 15.50
C ALA A 13 -1.70 -3.76 16.13
N PHE A 14 -1.30 -2.57 16.60
CA PHE A 14 -0.31 -2.19 17.64
C PHE A 14 1.18 -2.57 17.51
N GLY A 15 2.07 -1.56 17.58
CA GLY A 15 3.42 -1.76 18.17
C GLY A 15 4.45 -0.63 17.97
N LEU A 16 4.66 0.19 19.01
CA LEU A 16 5.62 1.30 19.07
C LEU A 16 7.07 0.93 18.68
N TYR A 17 7.72 1.68 17.76
CA TYR A 17 9.13 2.12 17.90
C TYR A 17 9.49 3.30 16.99
N SER A 18 10.26 4.24 17.55
CA SER A 18 10.70 5.50 16.93
C SER A 18 12.06 5.37 16.25
N SER A 19 12.27 6.03 15.11
CA SER A 19 13.57 6.65 14.78
C SER A 19 13.49 7.76 13.72
N LEU A 20 14.59 8.51 13.63
CA LEU A 20 14.71 9.92 13.26
C LEU A 20 15.30 10.17 11.85
N SER A 21 14.71 11.14 11.16
CA SER A 21 15.29 12.30 10.44
C SER A 21 16.40 12.16 9.38
N GLY A 22 16.15 12.81 8.23
CA GLY A 22 17.12 13.39 7.28
C GLY A 22 16.54 13.29 5.86
N SER A 23 16.49 14.30 4.98
CA SER A 23 17.36 15.43 4.71
C SER A 23 16.59 16.51 3.93
N SER A 24 16.95 17.78 4.14
CA SER A 24 16.26 18.95 3.61
C SER A 24 16.82 19.42 2.26
N ASN A 25 16.10 19.12 1.18
CA ASN A 25 15.89 20.12 0.14
C ASN A 25 14.72 20.97 0.64
N GLN A 26 14.94 22.27 0.89
CA GLN A 26 13.86 23.14 1.37
C GLN A 26 12.87 23.35 0.23
N LEU A 27 11.81 22.57 0.25
CA LEU A 27 10.60 22.84 -0.50
C LEU A 27 10.12 24.28 -0.23
N PRO A 28 9.44 24.90 -1.20
CA PRO A 28 8.64 26.10 -0.97
C PRO A 28 7.82 25.99 0.34
N PRO A 29 7.66 27.09 1.11
CA PRO A 29 6.98 27.05 2.40
C PRO A 29 5.56 26.44 2.35
N GLU A 30 4.84 26.63 1.24
CA GLU A 30 3.49 26.12 1.04
C GLU A 30 3.49 24.60 0.82
N GLU A 31 4.43 24.07 0.04
CA GLU A 31 4.60 22.64 -0.16
C GLU A 31 5.06 21.95 1.13
N GLN A 32 5.96 22.59 1.87
CA GLN A 32 6.37 22.09 3.19
C GLN A 32 5.22 22.08 4.19
N ALA A 33 4.32 23.08 4.16
CA ALA A 33 3.13 23.09 5.00
C ALA A 33 2.18 21.93 4.65
N PHE A 34 1.94 21.69 3.36
CA PHE A 34 1.18 20.54 2.89
C PHE A 34 1.77 19.22 3.37
N VAL A 35 3.08 19.00 3.15
CA VAL A 35 3.73 17.74 3.55
C VAL A 35 3.68 17.54 5.06
N ASN A 36 3.87 18.60 5.84
CA ASN A 36 3.70 18.51 7.30
C ASN A 36 2.25 18.16 7.69
N GLN A 37 1.25 18.72 7.01
CA GLN A 37 -0.14 18.36 7.22
C GLN A 37 -0.39 16.90 6.87
N PHE A 38 0.03 16.45 5.68
CA PHE A 38 -0.06 15.07 5.21
C PHE A 38 0.53 14.08 6.23
N VAL A 39 1.76 14.32 6.69
CA VAL A 39 2.43 13.49 7.71
C VAL A 39 1.65 13.52 9.03
N SER A 40 1.19 14.69 9.47
CA SER A 40 0.46 14.82 10.73
C SER A 40 -0.89 14.14 10.70
N THR A 41 -1.61 14.20 9.57
CA THR A 41 -2.88 13.54 9.36
C THR A 41 -2.71 12.03 9.35
N GLY A 42 -1.75 11.52 8.57
CA GLY A 42 -1.45 10.08 8.54
C GLY A 42 -1.03 9.55 9.91
N ALA A 43 -0.21 10.29 10.66
CA ALA A 43 0.21 9.86 12.00
C ALA A 43 -0.94 9.71 13.01
N VAL A 44 -2.11 10.35 12.79
CA VAL A 44 -3.28 10.18 13.66
C VAL A 44 -3.89 8.77 13.52
N SER A 45 -3.83 8.18 12.33
CA SER A 45 -4.33 6.84 12.02
C SER A 45 -3.22 5.80 11.88
N ASP A 46 -2.01 6.10 12.39
CA ASP A 46 -0.82 5.29 12.18
C ASP A 46 -0.56 4.94 10.70
N PHE A 47 -0.82 5.91 9.82
CA PHE A 47 -0.75 5.81 8.36
C PHE A 47 -1.68 4.73 7.79
N GLY A 48 -2.86 4.56 8.40
CA GLY A 48 -3.78 3.49 8.02
C GLY A 48 -3.28 2.11 8.43
N GLY A 49 -2.53 2.03 9.53
CA GLY A 49 -1.93 0.79 10.06
C GLY A 49 -0.55 0.46 9.50
N LEU A 50 -0.09 1.16 8.45
CA LEU A 50 1.25 0.96 7.89
C LEU A 50 2.39 1.23 8.90
N GLY A 51 2.13 2.03 9.94
CA GLY A 51 3.11 2.28 11.01
C GLY A 51 3.59 1.02 11.72
N GLU A 52 2.75 0.00 11.79
CA GLU A 52 3.01 -1.26 12.48
C GLU A 52 3.96 -2.17 11.72
N VAL A 53 3.92 -2.07 10.39
CA VAL A 53 4.79 -2.77 9.46
C VAL A 53 6.06 -1.97 9.12
N GLY A 54 6.31 -0.88 9.87
CA GLY A 54 7.54 -0.10 9.82
C GLY A 54 7.48 1.20 9.02
N PHE A 55 6.32 1.59 8.49
CA PHE A 55 6.17 2.86 7.75
C PHE A 55 6.24 4.06 8.69
N SER A 56 7.24 4.90 8.51
CA SER A 56 7.55 5.98 9.45
C SER A 56 7.11 7.36 8.95
N SER A 57 7.16 8.35 9.85
CA SER A 57 6.98 9.76 9.44
C SER A 57 8.05 10.26 8.46
N SER A 58 9.22 9.61 8.38
CA SER A 58 10.23 9.88 7.35
C SER A 58 9.75 9.44 5.98
N ASP A 59 9.16 8.24 5.90
CA ASP A 59 8.66 7.64 4.67
C ASP A 59 7.44 8.43 4.20
N ALA A 60 6.50 8.72 5.09
CA ALA A 60 5.38 9.61 4.82
C ALA A 60 5.82 10.99 4.28
N ARG A 61 6.93 11.52 4.79
CA ARG A 61 7.48 12.78 4.30
C ARG A 61 8.09 12.64 2.91
N CYS A 62 8.78 11.54 2.62
CA CYS A 62 9.28 11.22 1.29
C CYS A 62 8.11 11.11 0.30
N VAL A 63 7.09 10.31 0.63
CA VAL A 63 5.88 10.13 -0.17
C VAL A 63 5.18 11.46 -0.41
N GLY A 64 4.97 12.26 0.64
CA GLY A 64 4.33 13.57 0.51
C GLY A 64 5.09 14.52 -0.42
N ASN A 65 6.43 14.51 -0.39
CA ASN A 65 7.23 15.33 -1.30
C ASN A 65 7.07 14.86 -2.76
N ASN A 66 7.24 13.56 -3.01
CA ASN A 66 7.12 12.99 -4.35
C ASN A 66 5.70 13.16 -4.90
N PHE A 67 4.71 13.09 -4.03
CA PHE A 67 3.30 13.27 -4.41
C PHE A 67 3.00 14.71 -4.82
N VAL A 68 3.55 15.69 -4.10
CA VAL A 68 3.51 17.10 -4.51
C VAL A 68 4.23 17.32 -5.84
N ASP A 69 5.39 16.69 -6.05
CA ASP A 69 6.15 16.78 -7.31
C ASP A 69 5.39 16.18 -8.50
N ARG A 70 4.65 15.08 -8.28
CA ARG A 70 3.88 14.37 -9.34
C ARG A 70 2.56 15.05 -9.67
N VAL A 71 1.78 15.44 -8.67
CA VAL A 71 0.41 15.96 -8.85
C VAL A 71 0.37 17.48 -8.91
N GLY A 72 1.28 18.14 -8.19
CA GLY A 72 1.31 19.58 -8.00
C GLY A 72 0.44 20.04 -6.83
N LEU A 73 1.01 20.90 -5.98
CA LEU A 73 0.35 21.43 -4.79
C LEU A 73 -1.01 22.09 -5.09
N ALA A 74 -1.13 22.81 -6.20
CA ALA A 74 -2.37 23.47 -6.57
C ALA A 74 -3.52 22.48 -6.79
N ALA A 75 -3.26 21.37 -7.49
CA ALA A 75 -4.27 20.33 -7.74
C ALA A 75 -4.65 19.58 -6.46
N LEU A 76 -3.68 19.39 -5.54
CA LEU A 76 -3.93 18.74 -4.25
C LEU A 76 -4.76 19.61 -3.29
N ASN A 77 -4.57 20.93 -3.33
CA ASN A 77 -5.28 21.90 -2.48
C ASN A 77 -6.65 22.33 -3.03
N ASP A 78 -6.89 22.25 -4.34
CA ASP A 78 -8.17 22.64 -4.96
C ASP A 78 -9.30 21.62 -4.69
N ARG A 79 -8.99 20.50 -4.01
CA ARG A 79 -9.95 19.46 -3.68
C ARG A 79 -10.69 19.78 -2.38
N ASP A 80 -12.00 20.01 -2.51
CA ASP A 80 -12.92 20.25 -1.38
C ASP A 80 -13.59 18.96 -0.84
N ASP A 81 -13.14 17.79 -1.30
CA ASP A 81 -13.70 16.49 -0.92
C ASP A 81 -13.15 15.94 0.40
N GLY A 82 -12.19 16.63 1.03
CA GLY A 82 -11.61 16.20 2.30
C GLY A 82 -10.80 14.91 2.20
N TRP A 83 -10.30 14.57 1.00
CA TRP A 83 -9.67 13.28 0.69
C TRP A 83 -8.56 12.85 1.66
N MET A 84 -7.80 13.78 2.26
CA MET A 84 -6.75 13.44 3.25
C MET A 84 -7.28 12.71 4.49
N MET A 85 -8.56 12.89 4.80
CA MET A 85 -9.24 12.25 5.94
C MET A 85 -10.21 11.16 5.49
N ALA A 86 -10.31 10.91 4.19
CA ALA A 86 -11.16 9.85 3.66
C ALA A 86 -10.52 8.48 3.92
N GLU A 87 -11.37 7.47 4.08
CA GLU A 87 -10.92 6.08 4.21
C GLU A 87 -10.36 5.53 2.88
N GLU A 88 -10.80 6.09 1.76
CA GLU A 88 -10.37 5.70 0.42
C GLU A 88 -9.72 6.89 -0.31
N LEU A 89 -8.63 6.60 -1.03
CA LEU A 89 -8.00 7.57 -1.91
C LEU A 89 -8.88 7.81 -3.15
N PRO A 90 -9.05 9.06 -3.60
CA PRO A 90 -9.68 9.34 -4.88
C PRO A 90 -8.98 8.59 -6.01
N PRO A 91 -9.70 7.96 -6.96
CA PRO A 91 -9.11 7.15 -8.02
C PRO A 91 -8.02 7.88 -8.83
N GLU A 92 -8.22 9.17 -9.09
CA GLU A 92 -7.26 10.02 -9.80
C GLU A 92 -5.97 10.32 -9.01
N LEU A 93 -5.98 10.10 -7.70
CA LEU A 93 -4.83 10.25 -6.82
C LEU A 93 -4.14 8.92 -6.49
N ALA A 94 -4.83 7.79 -6.66
CA ALA A 94 -4.32 6.47 -6.27
C ALA A 94 -3.01 6.12 -6.98
N LEU A 95 -2.98 6.22 -8.32
CA LEU A 95 -1.78 5.91 -9.09
C LEU A 95 -0.57 6.78 -8.70
N PRO A 96 -0.64 8.14 -8.74
CA PRO A 96 0.50 8.96 -8.35
C PRO A 96 0.88 8.80 -6.87
N PHE A 97 -0.05 8.41 -6.00
CA PHE A 97 0.23 8.10 -4.61
C PHE A 97 1.08 6.83 -4.46
N PHE A 98 0.67 5.72 -5.07
CA PHE A 98 1.42 4.46 -5.00
C PHE A 98 2.76 4.53 -5.74
N GLU A 99 2.86 5.29 -6.84
CA GLU A 99 4.15 5.61 -7.45
C GLU A 99 5.07 6.38 -6.48
N SER A 100 4.51 7.33 -5.71
CA SER A 100 5.26 8.06 -4.68
C SER A 100 5.70 7.16 -3.54
N MET A 101 4.90 6.15 -3.16
CA MET A 101 5.29 5.12 -2.20
C MET A 101 6.42 4.25 -2.73
N SER A 102 6.30 3.74 -3.95
CA SER A 102 7.32 2.90 -4.58
C SER A 102 8.70 3.57 -4.65
N ASP A 103 8.76 4.90 -4.76
CA ASP A 103 10.03 5.64 -4.74
C ASP A 103 10.69 5.72 -3.35
N CYS A 104 9.93 5.50 -2.28
CA CYS A 104 10.30 5.82 -0.90
C CYS A 104 10.45 4.59 -0.01
N VAL A 105 9.73 3.52 -0.30
CA VAL A 105 9.66 2.29 0.51
C VAL A 105 9.66 1.07 -0.40
N ASP A 106 10.02 -0.09 0.15
CA ASP A 106 9.82 -1.35 -0.54
C ASP A 106 8.32 -1.67 -0.57
N LEU A 107 7.69 -1.33 -1.69
CA LEU A 107 6.24 -1.47 -1.85
C LEU A 107 5.81 -2.95 -1.85
N LYS A 108 6.68 -3.85 -2.32
CA LYS A 108 6.41 -5.29 -2.28
C LYS A 108 6.43 -5.81 -0.87
N GLU A 109 7.43 -5.44 -0.08
CA GLU A 109 7.53 -5.82 1.34
C GLU A 109 6.30 -5.32 2.11
N LEU A 110 5.90 -4.07 1.91
CA LEU A 110 4.69 -3.52 2.54
C LEU A 110 3.41 -4.22 2.09
N ALA A 111 3.27 -4.51 0.80
CA ALA A 111 2.13 -5.26 0.29
C ALA A 111 2.08 -6.68 0.86
N ALA A 112 3.23 -7.37 0.93
CA ALA A 112 3.33 -8.70 1.51
C ALA A 112 2.94 -8.70 3.00
N LEU A 113 3.44 -7.73 3.77
CA LEU A 113 3.10 -7.57 5.19
C LEU A 113 1.61 -7.29 5.39
N GLY A 114 1.02 -6.37 4.61
CA GLY A 114 -0.41 -6.08 4.69
C GLY A 114 -1.29 -7.29 4.33
N MET A 115 -0.93 -8.01 3.25
CA MET A 115 -1.64 -9.24 2.86
C MET A 115 -1.52 -10.33 3.93
N ALA A 116 -0.33 -10.52 4.50
CA ALA A 116 -0.06 -11.49 5.55
C ALA A 116 -0.88 -11.21 6.81
N GLU A 117 -0.89 -9.94 7.24
CA GLU A 117 -1.62 -9.51 8.42
C GLU A 117 -3.12 -9.76 8.26
N GLY A 118 -3.73 -9.31 7.16
CA GLY A 118 -5.17 -9.50 7.01
C GLY A 118 -5.57 -10.97 6.90
N ALA A 119 -4.69 -11.82 6.36
CA ALA A 119 -4.98 -13.24 6.12
C ALA A 119 -4.59 -14.11 7.31
N GLU A 120 -3.94 -13.51 8.31
CA GLU A 120 -3.36 -14.20 9.46
C GLU A 120 -2.37 -15.33 9.05
N VAL A 121 -1.68 -15.16 7.92
CA VAL A 121 -0.70 -16.13 7.39
C VAL A 121 0.74 -15.59 7.41
N ASP A 122 1.72 -16.47 7.19
CA ASP A 122 3.14 -16.08 7.15
C ASP A 122 3.43 -15.13 5.97
N VAL A 123 4.13 -14.03 6.25
CA VAL A 123 4.57 -13.05 5.24
C VAL A 123 5.43 -13.66 4.14
N ALA A 124 6.19 -14.72 4.43
CA ALA A 124 7.02 -15.42 3.46
C ALA A 124 6.21 -15.97 2.28
N LEU A 125 4.92 -16.25 2.49
CA LEU A 125 4.02 -16.67 1.43
C LEU A 125 3.80 -15.55 0.40
N PHE A 126 3.40 -14.36 0.88
CA PHE A 126 3.08 -13.23 0.01
C PHE A 126 4.33 -12.57 -0.55
N ASP A 127 5.44 -12.54 0.20
CA ASP A 127 6.74 -12.11 -0.30
C ASP A 127 7.16 -12.95 -1.52
N CYS A 128 7.06 -14.27 -1.41
CA CYS A 128 7.29 -15.17 -2.54
C CYS A 128 6.28 -14.96 -3.68
N ALA A 129 4.99 -14.78 -3.37
CA ALA A 129 3.96 -14.63 -4.39
C ALA A 129 4.12 -13.35 -5.24
N LEU A 130 4.62 -12.28 -4.62
CA LEU A 130 4.83 -10.97 -5.23
C LEU A 130 6.23 -10.84 -5.89
N ASP A 131 7.12 -11.81 -5.74
CA ASP A 131 8.50 -11.73 -6.23
C ASP A 131 8.55 -11.54 -7.76
N ASP A 132 7.69 -12.25 -8.50
CA ASP A 132 7.63 -12.17 -9.97
C ASP A 132 6.94 -10.91 -10.50
N LEU A 133 6.20 -10.17 -9.66
CA LEU A 133 5.47 -8.97 -10.07
C LEU A 133 6.44 -7.80 -10.21
N SER A 134 6.39 -7.02 -11.30
CA SER A 134 7.18 -5.78 -11.33
C SER A 134 6.59 -4.73 -10.38
N GLU A 135 7.42 -3.79 -9.91
CA GLU A 135 6.92 -2.67 -9.09
C GLU A 135 5.80 -1.90 -9.80
N GLY A 136 5.91 -1.71 -11.12
CA GLY A 136 4.87 -1.04 -11.91
C GLY A 136 3.55 -1.82 -11.92
N GLU A 137 3.59 -3.14 -12.08
CA GLU A 137 2.39 -3.98 -12.02
C GLU A 137 1.78 -4.00 -10.61
N LEU A 138 2.62 -3.95 -9.56
CA LEU A 138 2.14 -3.82 -8.18
C LEU A 138 1.46 -2.47 -7.96
N VAL A 139 2.06 -1.38 -8.44
CA VAL A 139 1.49 -0.03 -8.37
C VAL A 139 0.14 0.02 -9.11
N GLU A 140 0.05 -0.54 -10.32
CA GLU A 140 -1.21 -0.64 -11.08
C GLU A 140 -2.26 -1.45 -10.32
N LEU A 141 -1.87 -2.54 -9.68
CA LEU A 141 -2.77 -3.37 -8.89
C LEU A 141 -3.30 -2.63 -7.66
N LEU A 142 -2.43 -1.96 -6.91
CA LEU A 142 -2.80 -1.21 -5.70
C LEU A 142 -3.65 0.02 -6.03
N ALA A 143 -3.39 0.66 -7.18
CA ALA A 143 -4.13 1.83 -7.64
C ALA A 143 -5.49 1.50 -8.26
N ALA A 144 -5.76 0.22 -8.56
CA ALA A 144 -6.99 -0.17 -9.23
C ALA A 144 -8.19 -0.04 -8.29
N PRO A 145 -9.30 0.55 -8.78
CA PRO A 145 -10.52 0.59 -7.99
C PRO A 145 -11.08 -0.84 -7.82
N MET A 146 -11.79 -1.06 -6.71
CA MET A 146 -12.29 -2.38 -6.30
C MET A 146 -13.07 -3.12 -7.40
N ASP A 147 -13.84 -2.39 -8.20
CA ASP A 147 -14.64 -2.91 -9.30
C ASP A 147 -13.79 -3.40 -10.49
N GLU A 148 -12.59 -2.84 -10.68
CA GLU A 148 -11.60 -3.32 -11.66
C GLU A 148 -10.79 -4.53 -11.18
N LEU A 149 -10.93 -4.93 -9.92
CA LEU A 149 -10.34 -6.14 -9.36
C LEU A 149 -11.28 -7.35 -9.43
N GLU A 150 -12.54 -7.15 -9.85
CA GLU A 150 -13.46 -8.25 -10.13
C GLU A 150 -13.06 -8.99 -11.42
N ILE A 151 -12.75 -10.29 -11.33
CA ILE A 151 -12.36 -11.14 -12.49
C ILE A 151 -13.36 -11.08 -13.65
N GLU A 152 -14.64 -10.84 -13.37
CA GLU A 152 -15.68 -10.80 -14.40
C GLU A 152 -15.64 -9.52 -15.26
N ASN A 153 -15.10 -8.41 -14.73
CA ASN A 153 -15.26 -7.07 -15.32
C ASN A 153 -13.96 -6.26 -15.45
N GLY A 154 -12.89 -6.64 -14.76
CA GLY A 154 -11.69 -5.81 -14.58
C GLY A 154 -10.51 -6.14 -15.48
N ALA A 155 -9.91 -5.13 -16.12
CA ALA A 155 -8.65 -5.29 -16.85
C ALA A 155 -7.49 -5.66 -15.90
N THR A 156 -7.50 -5.08 -14.70
CA THR A 156 -6.50 -5.26 -13.63
C THR A 156 -6.65 -6.60 -12.92
N ALA A 157 -7.85 -7.21 -12.90
CA ALA A 157 -8.04 -8.56 -12.37
C ALA A 157 -7.16 -9.63 -13.07
N ARG A 158 -6.64 -9.36 -14.27
CA ARG A 158 -5.67 -10.24 -14.93
C ARG A 158 -4.30 -10.24 -14.24
N LEU A 159 -3.93 -9.17 -13.54
CA LEU A 159 -2.71 -9.10 -12.73
C LEU A 159 -2.85 -9.95 -11.44
N LEU A 160 -4.08 -10.17 -10.95
CA LEU A 160 -4.34 -11.03 -9.80
C LEU A 160 -4.15 -12.52 -10.10
N LEU A 161 -4.43 -12.98 -11.32
CA LEU A 161 -4.38 -14.40 -11.67
C LEU A 161 -2.97 -15.02 -11.51
N PRO A 162 -1.88 -14.38 -11.98
CA PRO A 162 -0.52 -14.83 -11.70
C PRO A 162 -0.20 -14.85 -10.21
N ILE A 163 -0.61 -13.81 -9.46
CA ILE A 163 -0.35 -13.72 -8.01
C ILE A 163 -1.04 -14.88 -7.28
N LEU A 164 -2.31 -15.16 -7.59
CA LEU A 164 -3.04 -16.30 -7.02
C LEU A 164 -2.36 -17.64 -7.36
N GLY A 165 -1.89 -17.82 -8.59
CA GLY A 165 -1.12 -19.00 -8.98
C GLY A 165 0.16 -19.13 -8.15
N ASN A 166 0.91 -18.03 -8.04
CA ASN A 166 2.16 -17.97 -7.30
C ASN A 166 1.96 -18.24 -5.80
N ILE A 167 0.86 -17.79 -5.19
CA ILE A 167 0.53 -18.10 -3.79
C ILE A 167 0.52 -19.63 -3.56
N PHE A 168 -0.17 -20.40 -4.40
CA PHE A 168 -0.21 -21.86 -4.25
C PHE A 168 1.16 -22.51 -4.49
N ASP A 169 1.91 -22.03 -5.48
CA ASP A 169 3.25 -22.54 -5.79
C ASP A 169 4.26 -22.21 -4.68
N CYS A 170 4.15 -21.04 -4.06
CA CYS A 170 4.97 -20.60 -2.94
C CYS A 170 4.63 -21.38 -1.66
N ALA A 171 3.35 -21.55 -1.36
CA ALA A 171 2.89 -22.35 -0.22
C ALA A 171 3.40 -23.79 -0.30
N ALA A 172 3.41 -24.40 -1.49
CA ALA A 172 3.94 -25.74 -1.69
C ALA A 172 5.46 -25.86 -1.48
N GLN A 173 6.19 -24.74 -1.56
CA GLN A 173 7.64 -24.69 -1.35
C GLN A 173 8.02 -24.36 0.09
N LEU A 174 7.10 -23.83 0.89
CA LEU A 174 7.31 -23.52 2.29
C LEU A 174 7.18 -24.81 3.14
N PRO A 175 8.24 -25.23 3.86
CA PRO A 175 8.31 -26.56 4.46
C PRO A 175 7.29 -26.84 5.59
N ASP A 176 6.71 -25.80 6.18
CA ASP A 176 5.78 -25.90 7.32
C ASP A 176 4.40 -25.24 7.02
N PHE A 177 4.14 -24.84 5.78
CA PHE A 177 2.91 -24.15 5.42
C PHE A 177 1.76 -25.14 5.16
N ASP A 178 0.62 -24.97 5.84
CA ASP A 178 -0.56 -25.82 5.63
C ASP A 178 -1.40 -25.30 4.46
N LEU A 179 -1.38 -26.02 3.33
CA LEU A 179 -2.23 -25.70 2.17
C LEU A 179 -3.73 -25.73 2.52
N GLY A 180 -4.13 -26.42 3.59
CA GLY A 180 -5.49 -26.39 4.12
C GLY A 180 -5.90 -24.99 4.59
N GLU A 181 -4.99 -24.26 5.24
CA GLU A 181 -5.19 -22.89 5.71
C GLU A 181 -5.48 -21.93 4.55
N LEU A 182 -4.77 -22.10 3.42
CA LEU A 182 -5.07 -21.36 2.21
C LEU A 182 -6.45 -21.66 1.64
N MET A 183 -6.89 -22.92 1.65
CA MET A 183 -8.23 -23.26 1.15
C MET A 183 -9.37 -22.77 2.05
N GLU A 184 -9.07 -22.37 3.29
CA GLU A 184 -10.03 -21.81 4.24
C GLU A 184 -10.18 -20.28 4.12
N LEU A 185 -9.28 -19.60 3.41
CA LEU A 185 -9.42 -18.17 3.08
C LEU A 185 -10.60 -17.95 2.12
N ASP A 186 -11.35 -16.87 2.34
CA ASP A 186 -12.56 -16.53 1.55
C ASP A 186 -12.17 -15.83 0.23
N TRP A 187 -11.57 -16.59 -0.69
CA TRP A 187 -10.91 -16.10 -1.91
C TRP A 187 -11.74 -15.25 -2.82
#